data_AF-A0A1D8MJD2-F1
#
_entry.id   AF-A0A1D8MJD2-F1
#
_cell.length_a   1.000
_cell.length_b   1.000
_cell.length_c   1.000
_cell.angle_alpha   90.00
_cell.angle_beta   90.00
_cell.angle_gamma   90.00
#
_symmetry.space_group_name_H-M   'P 1'
#
loop_
_entity.id
_entity.type
_entity.pdbx_description
1 polymer ?
#
loop_
_entity_poly.entity_id
_entity_poly.type
_entity_poly.pdbx_seq_one_letter_code
_entity_poly.pdbx_strand_id
1 'polypeptide(L)'
;SSKDKEGNKTKADKAKVEEFRKGLTALGDVYINDAFGTAHRAHSSMVGVDLPQKAAGFLMKKELDYFAQALESPKRPFLAILGGAKVSDKIQLIDNLLDKVNTLIICG
;
A
#
# COMPACT_ATOMS: atom_id res chain seq x y z
N SER A 1 8.51 -2.59 -13.54
CA SER A 1 9.75 -2.83 -14.32
C SER A 1 10.26 -4.21 -13.97
N SER A 2 10.63 -4.99 -14.97
CA SER A 2 11.36 -6.25 -14.78
C SER A 2 12.86 -5.99 -14.97
N LYS A 3 13.69 -6.94 -14.52
CA LYS A 3 15.08 -7.03 -14.95
C LYS A 3 15.15 -8.08 -16.05
N ASP A 4 15.89 -7.80 -17.12
CA ASP A 4 16.24 -8.83 -18.09
C ASP A 4 17.31 -9.78 -17.53
N LYS A 5 17.71 -10.78 -18.32
CA LYS A 5 18.74 -11.77 -17.93
C LYS A 5 20.10 -11.15 -17.64
N GLU A 6 20.33 -9.92 -18.09
CA GLU A 6 21.59 -9.16 -17.95
C GLU A 6 21.51 -8.14 -16.80
N GLY A 7 20.35 -8.04 -16.12
CA GLY A 7 20.14 -7.16 -14.98
C GLY A 7 19.68 -5.74 -15.35
N ASN A 8 19.47 -5.44 -16.63
CA ASN A 8 19.01 -4.12 -17.06
C ASN A 8 17.54 -3.92 -16.69
N LYS A 9 17.18 -2.70 -16.27
CA LYS A 9 15.80 -2.36 -15.95
C LYS A 9 15.00 -2.15 -17.22
N THR A 10 14.10 -3.09 -17.51
CA THR A 10 13.11 -2.93 -18.57
C THR A 10 11.88 -2.21 -18.01
N LYS A 11 11.54 -1.05 -18.60
CA LYS A 11 10.28 -0.37 -18.33
C LYS A 11 9.26 -0.79 -19.39
N ALA A 12 8.02 -0.97 -18.97
CA ALA A 12 6.93 -1.22 -19.90
C ALA A 12 6.74 0.03 -20.78
N ASP A 13 6.50 -0.20 -22.07
CA ASP A 13 6.15 0.87 -23.00
C ASP A 13 4.87 1.58 -22.55
N LYS A 14 4.86 2.91 -22.60
CA LYS A 14 3.75 3.71 -22.08
C LYS A 14 2.46 3.48 -22.86
N ALA A 15 2.54 3.37 -24.20
CA ALA A 15 1.37 3.17 -25.05
C ALA A 15 0.77 1.77 -24.79
N LYS A 16 1.61 0.74 -24.64
CA LYS A 16 1.15 -0.61 -24.27
C LYS A 16 0.50 -0.66 -22.88
N VAL A 17 1.01 0.13 -21.93
CA VAL A 17 0.40 0.24 -20.59
C VAL A 17 -0.97 0.91 -20.67
N GLU A 18 -1.12 1.94 -21.48
CA GLU A 18 -2.40 2.63 -21.68
C GLU A 18 -3.42 1.72 -22.37
N GLU A 19 -3.02 1.02 -23.44
CA GLU A 19 -3.84 0.03 -24.13
C GLU A 19 -4.32 -1.07 -23.16
N PHE A 20 -3.40 -1.61 -22.36
CA PHE A 20 -3.73 -2.62 -21.36
C PHE A 20 -4.72 -2.11 -20.31
N ARG A 21 -4.57 -0.87 -19.85
CA ARG A 21 -5.49 -0.23 -18.88
C ARG A 21 -6.88 0.00 -19.46
N LYS A 22 -6.98 0.42 -20.72
CA LYS A 22 -8.26 0.53 -21.45
C LYS A 22 -8.93 -0.84 -21.53
N GLY A 23 -8.16 -1.88 -21.87
CA GLY A 23 -8.62 -3.26 -21.86
C GLY A 23 -9.18 -3.67 -20.50
N LEU A 24 -8.44 -3.45 -19.41
CA LEU A 24 -8.92 -3.75 -18.04
C LEU A 24 -10.19 -3.00 -17.66
N THR A 25 -10.27 -1.71 -18.04
CA THR A 25 -11.43 -0.86 -17.74
C THR A 25 -12.67 -1.35 -18.47
N ALA A 26 -12.54 -1.83 -19.70
CA ALA A 26 -13.66 -2.34 -20.49
C ALA A 26 -14.25 -3.66 -19.94
N LEU A 27 -13.58 -4.33 -18.99
CA LEU A 27 -14.02 -5.64 -18.46
C LEU A 27 -15.05 -5.56 -17.33
N GLY A 28 -15.41 -4.37 -16.85
CA GLY A 28 -16.39 -4.26 -15.78
C GLY A 28 -17.00 -2.87 -15.67
N ASP A 29 -18.08 -2.78 -14.90
CA ASP A 29 -18.80 -1.52 -14.67
C ASP A 29 -18.38 -0.85 -13.36
N VAL A 30 -17.88 -1.65 -12.41
CA VAL A 30 -17.44 -1.22 -11.08
C VAL A 30 -16.08 -1.82 -10.78
N TYR A 31 -15.18 -1.00 -10.25
CA TYR A 31 -13.88 -1.46 -9.76
C TYR A 31 -13.86 -1.53 -8.23
N ILE A 32 -13.51 -2.71 -7.71
CA ILE A 32 -13.36 -2.95 -6.27
C ILE A 32 -11.89 -3.30 -5.98
N ASN A 33 -11.21 -2.48 -5.20
CA ASN A 33 -9.86 -2.79 -4.73
C ASN A 33 -9.93 -3.45 -3.34
N ASP A 34 -9.66 -4.75 -3.30
CA ASP A 34 -9.62 -5.53 -2.06
C ASP A 34 -8.21 -6.04 -1.71
N ALA A 35 -7.16 -5.40 -2.26
CA ALA A 35 -5.78 -5.88 -2.18
C ALA A 35 -4.85 -4.87 -1.50
N PHE A 36 -5.00 -4.69 -0.18
CA PHE A 36 -4.22 -3.74 0.62
C PHE A 36 -2.70 -3.95 0.49
N GLY A 37 -2.24 -5.21 0.53
CA GLY A 37 -0.81 -5.55 0.43
C GLY A 37 -0.13 -5.06 -0.85
N THR A 38 -0.90 -4.80 -1.92
CA THR A 38 -0.39 -4.25 -3.18
C THR A 38 -0.75 -2.79 -3.41
N ALA A 39 -1.52 -2.16 -2.52
CA ALA A 39 -2.03 -0.78 -2.66
C ALA A 39 -0.92 0.28 -2.72
N HIS A 40 0.24 -0.01 -2.14
CA HIS A 40 1.42 0.86 -2.19
C HIS A 40 2.11 0.90 -3.57
N ARG A 41 1.64 0.13 -4.57
CA ARG A 41 2.26 0.06 -5.91
C ARG A 41 1.34 0.61 -6.98
N ALA A 42 1.86 1.54 -7.78
CA ALA A 42 1.16 2.15 -8.92
C ALA A 42 1.10 1.21 -10.16
N HIS A 43 0.59 -0.01 -10.00
CA HIS A 43 0.40 -0.97 -11.08
C HIS A 43 -0.93 -0.76 -11.81
N SER A 44 -1.02 -1.23 -13.06
CA SER A 44 -2.21 -1.02 -13.91
C SER A 44 -3.51 -1.52 -13.28
N SER A 45 -3.51 -2.66 -12.58
CA SER A 45 -4.70 -3.16 -11.88
C SER A 45 -5.02 -2.44 -10.57
N MET A 46 -4.09 -1.63 -10.04
CA MET A 46 -4.26 -0.90 -8.77
C MET A 46 -4.74 0.53 -8.97
N VAL A 47 -4.20 1.20 -10.00
CA VAL A 47 -4.45 2.64 -10.23
C VAL A 47 -4.86 2.96 -11.66
N GLY A 48 -4.92 1.95 -12.54
CA GLY A 48 -5.11 2.14 -13.97
C GLY A 48 -6.50 1.77 -14.50
N VAL A 49 -7.40 1.27 -13.64
CA VAL A 49 -8.80 1.00 -14.01
C VAL A 49 -9.61 2.28 -13.87
N ASP A 50 -10.18 2.75 -14.97
CA ASP A 50 -10.85 4.05 -15.05
C ASP A 50 -12.37 3.91 -15.21
N LEU A 51 -13.00 3.44 -14.14
CA LEU A 51 -14.46 3.33 -14.05
C LEU A 51 -15.04 4.46 -13.19
N PRO A 52 -16.27 4.93 -13.49
CA PRO A 52 -16.92 5.97 -12.72
C PRO A 52 -17.17 5.53 -11.27
N GLN A 53 -17.46 4.25 -11.05
CA GLN A 53 -17.66 3.69 -9.72
C GLN A 53 -16.45 2.87 -9.28
N LYS A 54 -15.82 3.31 -8.18
CA LYS A 54 -14.64 2.69 -7.57
C LYS A 54 -14.86 2.60 -6.06
N ALA A 55 -14.57 1.44 -5.46
CA ALA A 55 -14.66 1.28 -4.02
C ALA A 55 -13.54 0.39 -3.45
N ALA A 56 -13.31 0.50 -2.14
CA ALA A 56 -12.53 -0.48 -1.40
C ALA A 56 -13.41 -1.70 -1.10
N GLY A 57 -12.85 -2.90 -1.26
CA GLY A 57 -13.48 -4.13 -0.78
C GLY A 57 -13.43 -4.25 0.74
N PHE A 58 -13.96 -5.35 1.28
CA PHE A 58 -14.09 -5.53 2.72
C PHE A 58 -12.76 -5.77 3.43
N LEU A 59 -11.80 -6.47 2.80
CA LEU A 59 -10.46 -6.65 3.36
C LEU A 59 -9.72 -5.33 3.37
N MET A 60 -9.76 -4.59 2.26
CA MET A 60 -9.17 -3.25 2.18
C MET A 60 -9.78 -2.32 3.23
N LYS A 61 -11.10 -2.30 3.36
CA LYS A 61 -11.81 -1.51 4.38
C LYS A 61 -11.35 -1.89 5.80
N LYS A 62 -11.28 -3.19 6.09
CA LYS A 62 -10.86 -3.69 7.41
C LYS A 62 -9.44 -3.22 7.76
N GLU A 63 -8.50 -3.33 6.81
CA GLU A 63 -7.13 -2.84 7.00
C GLU A 63 -7.10 -1.32 7.26
N LEU A 64 -7.80 -0.54 6.44
CA LEU A 64 -7.89 0.92 6.62
C LEU A 64 -8.48 1.29 8.00
N ASP A 65 -9.54 0.60 8.43
CA ASP A 65 -10.19 0.84 9.72
C ASP A 65 -9.24 0.53 10.89
N TYR A 66 -8.41 -0.51 10.79
CA TYR A 66 -7.40 -0.83 11.82
C TYR A 66 -6.29 0.21 11.87
N PHE A 67 -5.76 0.62 10.71
CA PHE A 67 -4.73 1.64 10.65
C PHE A 67 -5.24 3.01 11.13
N ALA A 68 -6.45 3.41 10.77
CA ALA A 68 -7.06 4.65 11.24
C ALA A 68 -7.19 4.66 12.77
N GLN A 69 -7.65 3.55 13.36
CA GLN A 69 -7.73 3.42 14.82
C GLN A 69 -6.38 3.57 15.50
N ALA A 70 -5.30 3.02 14.93
CA ALA A 70 -3.96 3.12 15.54
C ALA A 70 -3.27 4.47 15.27
N LEU A 71 -3.55 5.11 14.12
CA LEU A 71 -2.80 6.28 13.67
C LEU A 71 -3.51 7.61 13.89
N GLU A 72 -4.83 7.66 13.89
CA GLU A 72 -5.60 8.91 14.00
C GLU A 72 -6.19 9.11 15.39
N SER A 73 -6.75 8.05 15.99
CA SER A 73 -7.36 8.09 17.31
C SER A 73 -7.01 6.85 18.14
N PRO A 74 -5.72 6.64 18.45
CA PRO A 74 -5.28 5.47 19.22
C PRO A 74 -5.93 5.44 20.59
N LYS A 75 -6.53 4.30 20.93
CA LYS A 75 -6.94 4.03 22.31
C LYS A 75 -5.71 4.05 23.20
N ARG A 76 -5.75 4.88 24.24
CA ARG A 76 -4.63 5.05 25.17
C ARG A 76 -4.81 4.16 26.41
N PRO A 77 -3.72 3.62 26.99
CA PRO A 77 -2.32 3.79 26.55
C PRO A 77 -2.00 3.02 25.26
N PHE A 78 -1.33 3.70 24.31
CA PHE A 78 -0.91 3.09 23.05
C PHE A 78 0.54 2.63 23.12
N LEU A 79 0.76 1.32 23.08
CA LEU A 79 2.08 0.69 23.03
C LEU A 79 2.39 0.29 21.59
N ALA A 80 3.54 0.74 21.07
CA ALA A 80 4.11 0.19 19.84
C ALA A 80 5.31 -0.71 20.17
N ILE A 81 5.39 -1.85 19.49
CA ILE A 81 6.53 -2.77 19.56
C ILE A 81 7.14 -2.86 18.16
N LEU A 82 8.40 -2.43 18.02
CA LEU A 82 9.11 -2.40 16.75
C LEU A 82 10.28 -3.37 16.77
N GLY A 83 10.21 -4.36 15.87
CA GLY A 83 11.22 -5.38 15.65
C GLY A 83 12.05 -5.15 14.38
N GLY A 84 13.26 -5.75 14.31
CA GLY A 84 13.97 -6.01 13.06
C GLY A 84 15.48 -5.82 13.12
N ALA A 85 16.22 -6.53 12.27
CA ALA A 85 17.69 -6.61 12.32
C ALA A 85 18.45 -5.29 12.03
N LYS A 86 17.79 -4.29 11.46
CA LYS A 86 18.40 -3.00 11.09
C LYS A 86 17.48 -1.85 11.47
N VAL A 87 17.94 -1.04 12.42
CA VAL A 87 17.24 0.18 12.86
C VAL A 87 17.09 1.17 11.71
N SER A 88 18.08 1.26 10.81
CA SER A 88 18.07 2.15 9.64
C SER A 88 16.80 2.01 8.80
N ASP A 89 16.27 0.80 8.68
CA ASP A 89 15.10 0.50 7.82
C ASP A 89 13.78 0.91 8.49
N LYS A 90 13.83 1.29 9.77
CA LYS A 90 12.67 1.59 10.63
C LYS A 90 12.63 3.02 11.15
N ILE A 91 13.65 3.84 10.88
CA ILE A 91 13.73 5.24 11.36
C ILE A 91 12.46 6.02 11.01
N GLN A 92 12.06 6.01 9.74
CA GLN A 92 10.84 6.71 9.31
C GLN A 92 9.58 6.21 10.01
N LEU A 93 9.50 4.92 10.35
CA LEU A 93 8.35 4.37 11.07
C LEU A 93 8.35 4.81 12.53
N ILE A 94 9.52 4.85 13.17
CA ILE A 94 9.70 5.36 14.53
C ILE A 94 9.26 6.82 14.57
N ASP A 95 9.80 7.66 13.68
CA ASP A 95 9.52 9.10 13.63
C ASP A 95 8.01 9.38 13.51
N ASN A 96 7.32 8.63 12.66
CA ASN A 96 5.86 8.77 12.47
C ASN A 96 5.02 8.31 13.68
N LEU A 97 5.58 7.48 14.56
CA LEU A 97 4.88 6.90 15.72
C LEU A 97 5.18 7.62 17.03
N LEU A 98 6.31 8.33 17.14
CA LEU A 98 6.76 8.99 18.37
C LEU A 98 5.69 9.92 18.97
N ASP A 99 4.98 10.68 18.14
CA ASP A 99 3.94 11.61 18.59
C ASP A 99 2.62 10.91 18.99
N LYS A 100 2.47 9.63 18.64
CA LYS A 100 1.22 8.88 18.79
C LYS A 100 1.25 7.95 19.99
N VAL A 101 2.39 7.31 20.25
CA VAL A 101 2.52 6.25 21.27
C VAL A 101 2.70 6.82 22.67
N ASN A 102 2.23 6.08 23.67
CA ASN A 102 2.57 6.33 25.07
C ASN A 102 3.82 5.55 25.49
N THR A 103 4.08 4.43 24.83
CA THR A 103 5.24 3.58 25.11
C THR A 103 5.73 2.98 23.80
N LEU A 104 7.04 2.96 23.61
CA LEU A 104 7.71 2.34 22.48
C LEU A 104 8.69 1.30 22.99
N ILE A 105 8.51 0.05 22.55
CA ILE A 105 9.45 -1.04 22.80
C ILE A 105 10.17 -1.33 21.49
N ILE A 106 11.50 -1.36 21.53
CA ILE A 106 12.35 -1.73 20.39
C ILE A 106 12.99 -3.08 20.73
N CYS A 107 12.91 -4.03 19.80
CA CYS A 107 13.50 -5.35 19.93
C CYS A 107 14.12 -5.83 18.61
N GLY A 108 14.97 -6.85 18.70
CA GLY A 108 15.60 -7.48 17.53
C GLY A 108 16.80 -6.73 16.96
#